data_AF-A0A444ITZ2-F1
#
_entry.id   AF-A0A444ITZ2-F1
#
_cell.length_a   1.000
_cell.length_b   1.000
_cell.length_c   1.000
_cell.angle_alpha   90.00
_cell.angle_beta   90.00
_cell.angle_gamma   90.00
#
_symmetry.space_group_name_H-M   'P 1'
#
loop_
_entity.id
_entity.type
_entity.pdbx_description
1 polymer ?
#
loop_
_entity_poly.entity_id
_entity_poly.type
_entity_poly.pdbx_seq_one_letter_code
_entity_poly.pdbx_strand_id
1 'polypeptide(L)'
;MREIIDWYNGYSWDGKNFVFNPYSVINLLYHQSFRNFWFETGTPTFLIKRLKEENKAVNEEINNRVDEAVFNKYDIENINITAIMFQTGYLTLKAVDYRENKYILDFPNREVRESFLNFAVEHYAGSSSQEMSYIVDTLVDALAHNDIKSFFAAIRALFSSITVNKREIVLVGFGFDKAERNLIDYSIEAAEVL
;
A
#
# COMPACT_ATOMS: atom_id res chain seq x y z
N MET A 1 -14.24 -14.23 16.20
CA MET A 1 -14.81 -12.86 16.14
C MET A 1 -13.76 -11.81 15.80
N ARG A 2 -12.59 -11.75 16.48
CA ARG A 2 -11.51 -10.79 16.13
C ARG A 2 -11.04 -10.91 14.67
N GLU A 3 -10.93 -12.12 14.17
CA GLU A 3 -10.48 -12.37 12.78
C GLU A 3 -11.48 -11.85 11.74
N ILE A 4 -12.79 -11.99 11.98
CA ILE A 4 -13.84 -11.44 11.10
C ILE A 4 -13.79 -9.90 11.11
N ILE A 5 -13.48 -9.29 12.25
CA ILE A 5 -13.28 -7.84 12.35
C ILE A 5 -12.08 -7.42 11.50
N ASP A 6 -10.95 -8.10 11.63
CA ASP A 6 -9.72 -7.80 10.87
C ASP A 6 -9.91 -7.94 9.36
N TRP A 7 -10.68 -8.94 8.93
CA TRP A 7 -10.92 -9.22 7.51
C TRP A 7 -12.01 -8.35 6.90
N TYR A 8 -13.15 -8.15 7.58
CA TYR A 8 -14.38 -7.67 6.93
C TYR A 8 -15.04 -6.47 7.60
N ASN A 9 -14.58 -6.02 8.78
CA ASN A 9 -15.06 -4.78 9.39
C ASN A 9 -14.16 -3.61 9.01
N GLY A 10 -14.73 -2.46 8.71
CA GLY A 10 -13.89 -1.27 8.67
C GLY A 10 -14.40 -0.10 7.86
N TYR A 11 -15.54 -0.17 7.18
CA TYR A 11 -16.05 1.03 6.51
C TYR A 11 -16.70 1.98 7.52
N SER A 12 -16.42 3.27 7.40
CA SER A 12 -16.98 4.33 8.23
C SER A 12 -17.10 5.63 7.46
N TRP A 13 -18.11 6.42 7.85
CA TRP A 13 -18.36 7.78 7.37
C TRP A 13 -18.03 8.84 8.42
N ASP A 14 -17.78 8.45 9.67
CA ASP A 14 -17.56 9.37 10.80
C ASP A 14 -16.27 9.08 11.60
N GLY A 15 -15.54 8.02 11.24
CA GLY A 15 -14.35 7.56 11.94
C GLY A 15 -14.62 7.01 13.35
N LYS A 16 -15.88 6.79 13.72
CA LYS A 16 -16.31 6.34 15.06
C LYS A 16 -17.08 5.04 14.97
N ASN A 17 -18.01 4.96 14.03
CA ASN A 17 -18.83 3.79 13.78
C ASN A 17 -18.32 3.07 12.54
N PHE A 18 -17.98 1.79 12.71
CA PHE A 18 -17.45 0.96 11.65
C PHE A 18 -18.43 -0.17 11.34
N VAL A 19 -18.65 -0.41 10.05
CA VAL A 19 -19.55 -1.44 9.57
C VAL A 19 -18.80 -2.54 8.83
N PHE A 20 -19.33 -3.74 8.96
CA PHE A 20 -18.91 -4.88 8.17
C PHE A 20 -19.41 -4.75 6.72
N ASN A 21 -18.60 -5.23 5.78
CA ASN A 21 -19.09 -5.44 4.42
C ASN A 21 -20.08 -6.63 4.41
N PRO A 22 -21.37 -6.40 4.10
CA PRO A 22 -22.40 -7.43 4.22
C PRO A 22 -22.18 -8.58 3.23
N TYR A 23 -21.70 -8.29 2.02
CA TYR A 23 -21.40 -9.31 1.02
C TYR A 23 -20.29 -10.26 1.50
N SER A 24 -19.23 -9.70 2.09
CA SER A 24 -18.09 -10.47 2.59
C SER A 24 -18.49 -11.35 3.78
N VAL A 25 -19.32 -10.84 4.69
CA VAL A 25 -19.83 -11.63 5.81
C VAL A 25 -20.75 -12.75 5.34
N ILE A 26 -21.65 -12.49 4.39
CA ILE A 26 -22.53 -13.53 3.82
C ILE A 26 -21.69 -14.64 3.16
N ASN A 27 -20.69 -14.26 2.37
CA ASN A 27 -19.82 -15.22 1.70
C ASN A 27 -18.93 -15.99 2.68
N LEU A 28 -18.46 -15.36 3.75
CA LEU A 28 -17.77 -16.06 4.84
C LEU A 28 -18.67 -17.14 5.45
N LEU A 29 -19.94 -16.83 5.73
CA LEU A 29 -20.88 -17.79 6.31
C LEU A 29 -21.22 -18.92 5.33
N TYR A 30 -21.31 -18.61 4.04
CA TYR A 30 -21.59 -19.59 2.99
C TYR A 30 -20.40 -20.51 2.70
N HIS A 31 -19.21 -19.94 2.48
CA HIS A 31 -17.99 -20.67 2.11
C HIS A 31 -17.17 -21.17 3.31
N GLN A 32 -17.49 -20.73 4.53
CA GLN A 32 -16.79 -21.08 5.78
C GLN A 32 -15.27 -20.86 5.70
N SER A 33 -14.83 -19.88 4.91
CA SER A 33 -13.42 -19.56 4.69
C SER A 33 -13.23 -18.08 4.42
N PHE A 34 -12.13 -17.52 4.92
CA PHE A 34 -11.72 -16.15 4.62
C PHE A 34 -11.15 -16.06 3.21
N ARG A 35 -11.68 -15.12 2.42
CA ARG A 35 -11.28 -14.81 1.05
C ARG A 35 -11.48 -13.33 0.76
N ASN A 36 -10.99 -12.88 -0.39
CA ASN A 36 -11.02 -11.48 -0.82
C ASN A 36 -12.38 -11.08 -1.42
N PHE A 37 -13.47 -11.36 -0.70
CA PHE A 37 -14.84 -11.15 -1.18
C PHE A 37 -15.18 -9.69 -1.45
N TRP A 38 -14.67 -8.74 -0.66
CA TRP A 38 -14.87 -7.32 -0.90
C TRP A 38 -14.17 -6.93 -2.20
N PHE A 39 -12.90 -7.30 -2.35
CA PHE A 39 -12.11 -6.94 -3.52
C PHE A 39 -12.62 -7.57 -4.82
N GLU A 40 -13.19 -8.77 -4.77
CA GLU A 40 -13.80 -9.44 -5.93
C GLU A 40 -15.02 -8.69 -6.51
N THR A 41 -15.71 -7.87 -5.70
CA THR A 41 -16.91 -7.14 -6.18
C THR A 41 -16.62 -6.00 -7.16
N GLY A 42 -15.35 -5.59 -7.27
CA GLY A 42 -14.94 -4.61 -8.26
C GLY A 42 -13.43 -4.46 -8.23
N THR A 43 -12.78 -4.53 -9.40
CA THR A 43 -11.32 -4.44 -9.51
C THR A 43 -10.90 -2.98 -9.77
N PRO A 44 -9.86 -2.45 -9.10
CA PRO A 44 -9.48 -1.03 -9.23
C PRO A 44 -8.67 -0.74 -10.51
N THR A 45 -8.86 -1.50 -11.58
CA THR A 45 -8.06 -1.39 -12.82
C THR A 45 -8.05 0.03 -13.38
N PHE A 46 -9.20 0.72 -13.37
CA PHE A 46 -9.30 2.11 -13.79
C PHE A 46 -8.46 3.05 -12.90
N LEU A 47 -8.57 2.90 -11.57
CA LEU A 47 -7.83 3.71 -10.60
C LEU A 47 -6.32 3.58 -10.78
N ILE A 48 -5.82 2.35 -10.90
CA ILE A 48 -4.39 2.10 -11.05
C ILE A 48 -3.86 2.61 -12.39
N LYS A 49 -4.61 2.41 -13.49
CA LYS A 49 -4.25 2.99 -14.79
C LYS A 49 -4.16 4.51 -14.71
N ARG A 50 -5.13 5.15 -14.06
CA ARG A 50 -5.16 6.61 -13.92
C ARG A 50 -4.00 7.14 -13.09
N LEU A 51 -3.69 6.51 -11.95
CA LEU A 51 -2.54 6.90 -11.15
C LEU A 51 -1.22 6.77 -11.93
N LYS A 52 -1.10 5.72 -12.76
CA LYS A 52 0.06 5.51 -13.64
C LYS A 52 0.17 6.59 -14.72
N GLU A 53 -0.95 6.97 -15.36
CA GLU A 53 -1.01 8.06 -16.35
C GLU A 53 -0.61 9.41 -15.73
N GLU A 54 -1.02 9.67 -14.48
CA GLU A 54 -0.69 10.90 -13.75
C GLU A 54 0.70 10.86 -13.09
N ASN A 55 1.46 9.75 -13.24
CA ASN A 55 2.76 9.51 -12.60
C ASN A 55 2.71 9.73 -11.07
N LYS A 56 1.57 9.41 -10.45
CA LYS A 56 1.36 9.46 -9.00
C LYS A 56 1.66 8.11 -8.37
N ALA A 57 2.27 8.15 -7.20
CA ALA A 57 2.54 6.94 -6.44
C ALA A 57 1.32 6.57 -5.60
N VAL A 58 1.01 5.27 -5.51
CA VAL A 58 -0.16 4.77 -4.76
C VAL A 58 -0.13 5.19 -3.29
N ASN A 59 1.06 5.24 -2.70
CA ASN A 59 1.27 5.69 -1.32
C ASN A 59 1.02 7.18 -1.10
N GLU A 60 1.06 8.01 -2.15
CA GLU A 60 0.73 9.45 -2.04
C GLU A 60 -0.76 9.68 -1.82
N GLU A 61 -1.61 8.67 -2.00
CA GLU A 61 -3.06 8.75 -1.81
C GLU A 61 -3.56 8.02 -0.55
N ILE A 62 -2.69 7.24 0.11
CA ILE A 62 -2.99 6.41 1.30
C ILE A 62 -2.44 7.11 2.55
N ASN A 63 -3.19 7.12 3.66
CA ASN A 63 -2.88 7.85 4.90
C ASN A 63 -2.89 9.38 4.77
N ASN A 64 -3.61 9.90 3.79
CA ASN A 64 -3.71 11.33 3.57
C ASN A 64 -4.65 12.02 4.57
N ARG A 65 -4.19 13.17 5.06
CA ARG A 65 -5.04 14.20 5.69
C ARG A 65 -5.67 15.03 4.58
N VAL A 66 -6.96 14.83 4.33
CA VAL A 66 -7.69 15.56 3.30
C VAL A 66 -8.61 16.62 3.89
N ASP A 67 -8.84 17.68 3.11
CA ASP A 67 -9.89 18.64 3.40
C ASP A 67 -11.27 18.08 3.03
N GLU A 68 -12.32 18.61 3.65
CA GLU A 68 -13.71 18.26 3.34
C GLU A 68 -14.05 18.40 1.84
N ALA A 69 -13.41 19.34 1.15
CA ALA A 69 -13.58 19.57 -0.28
C ALA A 69 -13.31 18.31 -1.14
N VAL A 70 -12.49 17.36 -0.66
CA VAL A 70 -12.21 16.11 -1.38
C VAL A 70 -13.47 15.26 -1.55
N PHE A 71 -14.40 15.28 -0.58
CA PHE A 71 -15.64 14.51 -0.67
C PHE A 71 -16.67 15.12 -1.63
N ASN A 72 -16.53 16.42 -1.94
CA ASN A 72 -17.50 17.20 -2.72
C ASN A 72 -17.03 17.49 -4.16
N LYS A 73 -15.84 17.05 -4.56
CA LYS A 73 -15.33 17.24 -5.91
C LYS A 73 -15.90 16.20 -6.88
N TYR A 74 -16.83 16.64 -7.72
CA TYR A 74 -17.43 15.88 -8.83
C TYR A 74 -16.91 16.37 -10.19
N ASP A 75 -15.62 16.66 -10.28
CA ASP A 75 -15.02 17.08 -11.56
C ASP A 75 -14.55 15.84 -12.33
N ILE A 76 -15.23 15.56 -13.45
CA ILE A 76 -14.91 14.43 -14.33
C ILE A 76 -13.63 14.71 -15.14
N GLU A 77 -13.29 15.98 -15.36
CA GLU A 77 -12.08 16.37 -16.08
C GLU A 77 -10.85 16.39 -15.16
N ASN A 78 -11.05 16.66 -13.86
CA ASN A 78 -10.01 16.66 -12.84
C ASN A 78 -10.35 15.72 -11.67
N ILE A 79 -10.33 14.42 -11.98
CA ILE A 79 -10.67 13.35 -11.05
C ILE A 79 -9.71 13.36 -9.85
N ASN A 80 -10.26 13.59 -8.65
CA ASN A 80 -9.51 13.38 -7.42
C ASN A 80 -9.50 11.88 -7.07
N ILE A 81 -8.32 11.25 -7.14
CA ILE A 81 -8.17 9.80 -6.98
C ILE A 81 -8.50 9.36 -5.55
N THR A 82 -8.02 10.08 -4.52
CA THR A 82 -8.45 9.85 -3.13
C THR A 82 -9.98 9.83 -2.98
N ALA A 83 -10.69 10.77 -3.62
CA ALA A 83 -12.15 10.83 -3.57
C ALA A 83 -12.82 9.58 -4.20
N ILE A 84 -12.34 9.14 -5.36
CA ILE A 84 -12.86 7.90 -5.98
C ILE A 84 -12.53 6.69 -5.11
N MET A 85 -11.31 6.57 -4.58
CA MET A 85 -10.94 5.46 -3.71
C MET A 85 -11.84 5.39 -2.47
N PHE A 86 -12.22 6.54 -1.90
CA PHE A 86 -13.21 6.60 -0.82
C PHE A 86 -14.60 6.16 -1.30
N GLN A 87 -15.13 6.75 -2.38
CA GLN A 87 -16.47 6.45 -2.90
C GLN A 87 -16.65 4.98 -3.33
N THR A 88 -15.57 4.34 -3.81
CA THR A 88 -15.57 2.95 -4.27
C THR A 88 -15.21 1.95 -3.17
N GLY A 89 -14.97 2.41 -1.94
CA GLY A 89 -14.79 1.53 -0.80
C GLY A 89 -13.36 1.05 -0.54
N TYR A 90 -12.36 1.53 -1.29
CA TYR A 90 -10.94 1.22 -1.05
C TYR A 90 -10.36 2.03 0.10
N LEU A 91 -10.83 3.26 0.29
CA LEU A 91 -10.52 4.08 1.45
C LEU A 91 -11.76 4.31 2.30
N THR A 92 -11.54 4.58 3.57
CA THR A 92 -12.58 4.87 4.53
C THR A 92 -12.11 5.92 5.53
N LEU A 93 -13.06 6.56 6.23
CA LEU A 93 -12.71 7.51 7.26
C LEU A 93 -12.22 6.78 8.51
N LYS A 94 -10.96 7.01 8.91
CA LYS A 94 -10.41 6.47 10.16
C LYS A 94 -10.55 7.43 11.32
N ALA A 95 -10.39 8.73 11.06
CA ALA A 95 -10.50 9.76 12.09
C ALA A 95 -10.77 11.13 11.48
N VAL A 96 -11.28 12.04 12.32
CA VAL A 96 -11.43 13.46 12.00
C VAL A 96 -10.59 14.26 12.98
N ASP A 97 -9.67 15.06 12.45
CA ASP A 97 -8.91 16.05 13.19
C ASP A 97 -9.68 17.38 13.19
N TYR A 98 -10.48 17.59 14.24
CA TYR A 98 -11.30 18.79 14.40
C TYR A 98 -10.47 20.07 14.63
N ARG A 99 -9.18 19.98 14.97
CA ARG A 99 -8.35 21.18 15.17
C ARG A 99 -7.96 21.80 13.84
N GLU A 100 -7.65 20.95 12.87
CA GLU A 100 -7.22 21.37 11.54
C GLU A 100 -8.33 21.24 10.48
N ASN A 101 -9.51 20.75 10.87
CA ASN A 101 -10.61 20.36 9.96
C ASN A 101 -10.15 19.39 8.86
N LYS A 102 -9.33 18.40 9.25
CA LYS A 102 -8.79 17.39 8.35
C LYS A 102 -9.42 16.02 8.59
N TYR A 103 -9.55 15.25 7.53
CA TYR A 103 -10.08 13.89 7.54
C TYR A 103 -8.95 12.92 7.23
N ILE A 104 -8.84 11.85 8.01
CA ILE A 104 -7.78 10.85 7.86
C ILE A 104 -8.38 9.62 7.18
N LEU A 105 -7.89 9.32 5.99
CA LEU A 105 -8.36 8.19 5.18
C LEU A 105 -7.32 7.06 5.14
N ASP A 106 -7.78 5.82 5.24
CA ASP A 106 -6.97 4.61 5.09
C ASP A 106 -7.86 3.44 4.63
N PHE A 107 -7.26 2.29 4.34
CA PHE A 107 -7.99 1.07 3.99
C PHE A 107 -8.95 0.63 5.10
N PRO A 108 -10.14 0.10 4.76
CA PRO A 108 -11.10 -0.33 5.75
C PRO A 108 -10.56 -1.45 6.63
N ASN A 109 -9.95 -2.47 6.02
CA ASN A 109 -9.54 -3.70 6.68
C ASN A 109 -8.29 -4.31 6.01
N ARG A 110 -7.86 -5.46 6.52
CA ARG A 110 -6.69 -6.18 6.00
C ARG A 110 -6.90 -6.67 4.56
N GLU A 111 -8.07 -7.24 4.28
CA GLU A 111 -8.42 -7.82 2.97
C GLU A 111 -8.25 -6.80 1.82
N VAL A 112 -8.88 -5.63 1.98
CA VAL A 112 -8.86 -4.56 0.98
C VAL A 112 -7.45 -3.97 0.86
N ARG A 113 -6.72 -3.80 1.98
CA ARG A 113 -5.33 -3.33 1.97
C ARG A 113 -4.42 -4.26 1.17
N GLU A 114 -4.39 -5.54 1.52
CA GLU A 114 -3.49 -6.51 0.90
C GLU A 114 -3.84 -6.70 -0.57
N SER A 115 -5.13 -6.85 -0.90
CA SER A 115 -5.58 -7.06 -2.27
C SER A 115 -5.28 -5.85 -3.16
N PHE A 116 -5.54 -4.63 -2.68
CA PHE A 116 -5.27 -3.42 -3.43
C PHE A 116 -3.77 -3.20 -3.66
N LEU A 117 -2.94 -3.39 -2.63
CA LEU A 117 -1.48 -3.23 -2.77
C LEU A 117 -0.89 -4.28 -3.71
N ASN A 118 -1.28 -5.55 -3.58
CA ASN A 118 -0.83 -6.60 -4.49
C ASN A 118 -1.23 -6.28 -5.94
N PHE A 119 -2.48 -5.88 -6.15
CA PHE A 119 -2.97 -5.48 -7.46
C PHE A 119 -2.21 -4.27 -8.02
N ALA A 120 -1.93 -3.27 -7.18
CA ALA A 120 -1.13 -2.12 -7.56
C ALA A 120 0.28 -2.55 -8.01
N VAL A 121 0.97 -3.38 -7.23
CA VAL A 121 2.31 -3.88 -7.59
C VAL A 121 2.29 -4.56 -8.95
N GLU A 122 1.33 -5.46 -9.21
CA GLU A 122 1.21 -6.17 -10.50
C GLU A 122 1.04 -5.23 -11.71
N HIS A 123 0.44 -4.05 -11.51
CA HIS A 123 0.13 -3.11 -12.59
C HIS A 123 1.13 -1.95 -12.70
N TYR A 124 1.89 -1.69 -11.63
CA TYR A 124 2.97 -0.70 -11.58
C TYR A 124 4.34 -1.28 -11.91
N ALA A 125 4.63 -2.50 -11.47
CA ALA A 125 5.87 -3.16 -11.79
C ALA A 125 5.94 -3.40 -13.31
N GLY A 126 7.08 -3.07 -13.91
CA GLY A 126 7.39 -3.50 -15.27
C GLY A 126 7.79 -4.98 -15.34
N SER A 127 7.99 -5.60 -14.17
CA SER A 127 8.41 -6.98 -13.97
C SER A 127 7.24 -7.91 -13.69
N SER A 128 7.43 -9.21 -13.93
CA SER A 128 6.42 -10.24 -13.68
C SER A 128 6.13 -10.42 -12.18
N SER A 129 4.92 -10.88 -11.84
CA SER A 129 4.53 -11.21 -10.46
C SER A 129 5.46 -12.24 -9.81
N GLN A 130 6.02 -13.15 -10.60
CA GLN A 130 6.95 -14.18 -10.14
C GLN A 130 8.32 -13.60 -9.76
N GLU A 131 8.84 -12.64 -10.54
CA GLU A 131 10.07 -11.92 -10.19
C GLU A 131 9.89 -11.10 -8.90
N MET A 132 8.75 -10.43 -8.75
CA MET A 132 8.45 -9.68 -7.52
C MET A 132 8.33 -10.59 -6.30
N SER A 133 7.65 -11.74 -6.42
CA SER A 133 7.57 -12.73 -5.34
C SER A 133 8.97 -13.21 -4.92
N TYR A 134 9.82 -13.55 -5.89
CA TYR A 134 11.18 -14.01 -5.61
C TYR A 134 12.01 -12.95 -4.87
N ILE A 135 11.89 -11.68 -5.27
CA ILE A 135 12.57 -10.56 -4.60
C ILE A 135 12.11 -10.43 -3.14
N VAL A 136 10.79 -10.52 -2.90
CA VAL A 136 10.23 -10.44 -1.55
C VAL A 136 10.66 -11.63 -0.69
N ASP A 137 10.62 -12.85 -1.22
CA ASP A 137 11.07 -14.05 -0.51
C ASP A 137 12.56 -13.93 -0.13
N THR A 138 13.39 -13.44 -1.05
CA THR A 138 14.81 -13.18 -0.80
C THR A 138 15.01 -12.15 0.32
N LEU A 139 14.19 -11.09 0.38
CA LEU A 139 14.24 -10.09 1.46
C LEU A 139 13.89 -10.69 2.82
N VAL A 140 12.82 -11.49 2.88
CA VAL A 140 12.35 -12.13 4.11
C VAL A 140 13.39 -13.12 4.62
N ASP A 141 13.90 -13.98 3.74
CA ASP A 141 14.94 -14.95 4.08
C ASP A 141 16.24 -14.27 4.53
N ALA A 142 16.64 -13.19 3.85
CA ALA A 142 17.82 -12.42 4.23
C ALA A 142 17.67 -11.79 5.62
N LEU A 143 16.50 -11.25 5.96
CA LEU A 143 16.23 -10.73 7.30
C LEU A 143 16.22 -11.84 8.36
N ALA A 144 15.59 -12.98 8.05
CA ALA A 144 15.50 -14.12 8.97
C ALA A 144 16.88 -14.69 9.33
N HIS A 145 17.83 -14.67 8.38
CA HIS A 145 19.19 -15.18 8.56
C HIS A 145 20.25 -14.11 8.81
N ASN A 146 19.83 -12.85 8.98
CA ASN A 146 20.71 -11.68 9.16
C ASN A 146 21.76 -11.54 8.03
N ASP A 147 21.39 -11.93 6.80
CA ASP A 147 22.20 -11.78 5.59
C ASP A 147 22.00 -10.40 4.96
N ILE A 148 22.74 -9.42 5.47
CA ILE A 148 22.68 -8.03 5.03
C ILE A 148 23.01 -7.89 3.53
N LYS A 149 23.88 -8.75 2.97
CA LYS A 149 24.27 -8.64 1.55
C LYS A 149 23.12 -9.01 0.63
N SER A 150 22.47 -10.15 0.89
CA SER A 150 21.32 -10.59 0.10
C SER A 150 20.13 -9.64 0.29
N PHE A 151 19.97 -9.07 1.49
CA PHE A 151 18.96 -8.04 1.74
C PHE A 151 19.14 -6.82 0.82
N PHE A 152 20.33 -6.20 0.79
CA PHE A 152 20.57 -5.03 -0.06
C PHE A 152 20.51 -5.36 -1.56
N ALA A 153 20.94 -6.57 -1.97
CA ALA A 153 20.80 -7.02 -3.35
C ALA A 153 19.32 -7.11 -3.78
N ALA A 154 18.47 -7.70 -2.93
CA ALA A 154 17.05 -7.83 -3.19
C ALA A 154 16.34 -6.46 -3.17
N ILE A 155 16.72 -5.55 -2.26
CA ILE A 155 16.23 -4.15 -2.27
C ILE A 155 16.55 -3.46 -3.60
N ARG A 156 17.78 -3.60 -4.12
CA ARG A 156 18.16 -3.01 -5.42
C ARG A 156 17.34 -3.59 -6.57
N ALA A 157 17.14 -4.91 -6.58
CA ALA A 157 16.32 -5.58 -7.58
C ALA A 157 14.86 -5.08 -7.52
N LEU A 158 14.30 -4.90 -6.32
CA LEU A 158 12.96 -4.35 -6.11
C LEU A 158 12.83 -2.93 -6.68
N PHE A 159 13.84 -2.08 -6.47
CA PHE A 159 13.80 -0.72 -7.01
C PHE A 159 14.03 -0.66 -8.52
N SER A 160 14.73 -1.63 -9.09
CA SER A 160 14.90 -1.73 -10.54
C SER A 160 13.65 -2.27 -11.26
N SER A 161 12.83 -3.08 -10.58
CA SER A 161 11.63 -3.71 -11.17
C SER A 161 10.42 -2.76 -11.25
N ILE A 162 10.36 -1.79 -10.34
CA ILE A 162 9.41 -0.69 -10.38
C ILE A 162 9.99 0.32 -11.37
N THR A 163 9.26 0.71 -12.41
CA THR A 163 9.72 1.74 -13.36
C THR A 163 9.85 3.08 -12.63
N VAL A 164 10.99 3.30 -11.96
CA VAL A 164 11.29 4.57 -11.33
C VAL A 164 11.73 5.50 -12.46
N ASN A 165 10.86 6.44 -12.81
CA ASN A 165 11.26 7.63 -13.56
C ASN A 165 12.49 8.21 -12.86
N LYS A 166 13.67 8.06 -13.49
CA LYS A 166 15.02 8.52 -13.06
C LYS A 166 15.00 9.34 -11.76
N ARG A 167 15.05 8.66 -10.61
CA ARG A 167 15.38 9.27 -9.33
C ARG A 167 16.52 8.45 -8.74
N GLU A 168 17.61 9.12 -8.40
CA GLU A 168 18.72 8.49 -7.68
C GLU A 168 18.19 7.98 -6.35
N ILE A 169 18.25 6.66 -6.14
CA ILE A 169 17.90 6.04 -4.87
C ILE A 169 19.19 5.87 -4.09
N VAL A 170 19.37 6.72 -3.08
CA VAL A 170 20.48 6.62 -2.13
C VAL A 170 20.00 5.82 -0.91
N LEU A 171 20.54 4.62 -0.73
CA LEU A 171 20.30 3.82 0.47
C LEU A 171 21.35 4.16 1.52
N VAL A 172 20.90 4.75 2.64
CA VAL A 172 21.75 5.05 3.80
C VAL A 172 21.45 4.02 4.88
N GLY A 173 22.48 3.30 5.34
CA GLY A 173 22.38 2.32 6.42
C GLY A 173 23.29 2.70 7.59
N PHE A 174 22.85 2.37 8.81
CA PHE A 174 23.66 2.45 10.03
C PHE A 174 24.02 1.04 10.48
N GLY A 175 25.31 0.75 10.63
CA GLY A 175 25.83 -0.50 11.20
C GLY A 175 26.39 -0.28 12.60
N PHE A 176 26.44 -1.33 13.42
CA PHE A 176 27.13 -1.31 14.70
C PHE A 176 28.43 -2.11 14.58
N ASP A 177 29.57 -1.44 14.68
CA ASP A 177 30.87 -2.09 14.72
C ASP A 177 31.04 -2.78 16.09
N LYS A 178 31.15 -4.10 16.10
CA LYS A 178 31.29 -4.88 17.32
C LYS A 178 32.70 -4.81 17.92
N ALA A 179 33.72 -4.51 17.09
CA ALA A 179 35.11 -4.36 17.51
C ALA A 179 35.35 -2.95 18.08
N GLU A 180 34.82 -1.92 17.43
CA GLU A 180 34.99 -0.52 17.86
C GLU A 180 33.87 -0.02 18.78
N ARG A 181 32.79 -0.79 18.95
CA ARG A 181 31.59 -0.47 19.75
C ARG A 181 30.95 0.87 19.37
N ASN A 182 30.98 1.24 18.09
CA ASN A 182 30.43 2.49 17.58
C ASN A 182 29.44 2.26 16.44
N LEU A 183 28.55 3.23 16.25
CA LEU A 183 27.72 3.32 15.06
C LEU A 183 28.57 3.81 13.89
N ILE A 184 28.51 3.11 12.77
CA ILE A 184 29.20 3.46 11.54
C ILE A 184 28.18 3.66 10.42
N ASP A 185 28.32 4.79 9.73
CA ASP A 185 27.56 5.10 8.53
C ASP A 185 28.08 4.25 7.37
N TYR A 186 27.15 3.57 6.71
CA TYR A 186 27.40 2.96 5.41
C TYR A 186 26.57 3.69 4.37
N SER A 187 27.23 4.55 3.61
CA SER A 187 26.70 5.09 2.35
C SER A 187 27.02 4.08 1.25
N ILE A 188 26.00 3.45 0.70
CA ILE A 188 26.14 2.60 -0.46
C ILE A 188 25.77 3.46 -1.67
N GLU A 189 26.77 3.94 -2.42
CA GLU A 189 26.55 4.74 -3.63
C GLU A 189 25.64 3.99 -4.62
N ALA A 190 24.69 4.75 -5.18
CA ALA A 190 23.72 4.28 -6.14
C ALA A 190 24.46 3.77 -7.39
N ALA A 191 24.15 2.54 -7.82
CA ALA A 191 24.43 2.17 -9.20
C ALA A 191 23.42 2.93 -10.06
N GLU A 192 23.90 3.71 -11.05
CA GLU A 192 23.05 4.20 -12.12
C GLU A 192 22.34 2.99 -12.75
N VAL A 193 21.03 2.89 -12.54
CA VAL A 193 20.21 1.92 -13.25
C VAL A 193 19.87 2.57 -14.60
N LEU A 194 20.47 2.03 -15.67
CA LEU A 194 20.29 2.45 -17.06
C LEU A 194 18.82 2.37 -17.52
#